data_AF-A0A819I9H1-F1
#
_entry.id   AF-A0A819I9H1-F1
#
_cell.length_a   1.000
_cell.length_b   1.000
_cell.length_c   1.000
_cell.angle_alpha   90.00
_cell.angle_beta   90.00
_cell.angle_gamma   90.00
#
_symmetry.space_group_name_H-M   'P 1'
#
loop_
_entity.id
_entity.type
_entity.pdbx_description
1 polymer ?
#
loop_
_entity_poly.entity_id
_entity_poly.type
_entity_poly.pdbx_seq_one_letter_code
_entity_poly.pdbx_strand_id
1 'polypeptide(L)'
;MIKQESNSSEKSLVVHLIIIGFHHKKGHQIEYSYPLLNEPIDERWSNLGGLALPDGVHQRENDLIYFHLPSLNNQDDYSKTLFGIASYRQIDANTVTNKEADITRNSIQKSVCLILRRPVYGNLSEELKLLTEKYFQEKNFNDRNMFEEFVDKLNKNPPQFNLKYYSARDLVIRYRRKTLILFKLILLQKKVLFMLSPIQSLVETIMNLVSLIP
;
A
#
# COMPACT_ATOMS: atom_id res chain seq x y z
N MET A 1 -28.13 10.35 35.56
CA MET A 1 -26.93 10.99 34.99
C MET A 1 -26.28 9.99 34.05
N ILE A 2 -26.87 9.87 32.86
CA ILE A 2 -26.47 8.92 31.81
C ILE A 2 -25.31 9.57 31.07
N LYS A 3 -24.14 8.94 31.07
CA LYS A 3 -23.01 9.37 30.24
C LYS A 3 -23.45 9.27 28.79
N GLN A 4 -23.49 10.43 28.13
CA GLN A 4 -23.64 10.55 26.70
C GLN A 4 -22.49 9.78 26.03
N GLU A 5 -22.86 8.76 25.27
CA GLU A 5 -22.00 8.19 24.24
C GLU A 5 -21.61 9.32 23.29
N SER A 6 -20.32 9.62 23.26
CA SER A 6 -19.74 10.62 22.38
C SER A 6 -20.02 10.24 20.93
N ASN A 7 -20.74 11.13 20.24
CA ASN A 7 -20.96 11.17 18.80
C ASN A 7 -19.75 10.68 17.98
N SER A 8 -20.06 9.79 17.02
CA SER A 8 -19.29 9.45 15.81
C SER A 8 -17.98 10.25 15.63
N SER A 9 -16.85 9.63 15.98
CA SER A 9 -15.54 10.05 15.47
C SER A 9 -15.59 10.06 13.95
N GLU A 10 -15.19 11.17 13.32
CA GLU A 10 -14.90 11.18 11.88
C GLU A 10 -13.97 10.00 11.59
N LYS A 11 -14.43 9.03 10.78
CA LYS A 11 -13.68 7.80 10.52
C LYS A 11 -12.30 8.18 9.98
N SER A 12 -11.25 7.88 10.74
CA SER A 12 -9.84 8.14 10.39
C SER A 12 -9.50 7.67 8.97
N LEU A 13 -8.65 8.41 8.27
CA LEU A 13 -8.25 8.05 6.90
C LEU A 13 -7.51 6.71 6.87
N VAL A 14 -6.54 6.56 7.76
CA VAL A 14 -5.75 5.34 7.90
C VAL A 14 -6.51 4.36 8.78
N VAL A 15 -6.70 3.15 8.26
CA VAL A 15 -7.28 2.02 8.99
C VAL A 15 -6.17 1.24 9.69
N HIS A 16 -5.12 0.87 8.96
CA HIS A 16 -3.93 0.23 9.50
C HIS A 16 -2.68 0.65 8.71
N LEU A 17 -1.56 0.77 9.42
CA LEU A 17 -0.21 0.67 8.88
C LEU A 17 0.33 -0.71 9.21
N ILE A 18 0.90 -1.41 8.24
CA ILE A 18 1.31 -2.82 8.38
C ILE A 18 2.69 -2.97 7.76
N ILE A 19 3.61 -3.62 8.47
CA ILE A 19 4.94 -3.96 7.96
C ILE A 19 4.95 -5.44 7.69
N ILE A 20 5.26 -5.78 6.45
CA ILE A 20 5.23 -7.14 5.95
C ILE A 20 6.64 -7.49 5.49
N GLY A 21 7.21 -8.54 6.06
CA GLY A 21 8.48 -9.11 5.65
C GLY A 21 8.31 -10.36 4.81
N PHE A 22 9.38 -10.79 4.16
CA PHE A 22 9.43 -12.09 3.48
C PHE A 22 10.43 -13.04 4.16
N HIS A 23 9.93 -14.19 4.61
CA HIS A 23 10.74 -15.27 5.13
C HIS A 23 10.77 -16.45 4.14
N HIS A 24 11.95 -16.83 3.67
CA HIS A 24 12.16 -17.88 2.67
C HIS A 24 11.43 -19.22 2.89
N LYS A 25 11.19 -19.64 4.14
CA LYS A 25 10.40 -20.85 4.47
C LYS A 25 8.93 -20.60 4.80
N LYS A 26 8.60 -19.41 5.33
CA LYS A 26 7.26 -19.10 5.87
C LYS A 26 6.43 -18.23 4.92
N GLY A 27 7.05 -17.72 3.86
CA GLY A 27 6.45 -16.76 2.94
C GLY A 27 6.35 -15.37 3.57
N HIS A 28 5.30 -14.65 3.22
CA HIS A 28 5.00 -13.32 3.75
C HIS A 28 4.64 -13.41 5.23
N GLN A 29 5.17 -12.50 6.05
CA GLN A 29 4.91 -12.42 7.49
C GLN A 29 4.57 -10.99 7.86
N ILE A 30 3.50 -10.80 8.64
CA ILE A 30 3.22 -9.51 9.25
C ILE A 30 4.16 -9.38 10.46
N GLU A 31 5.02 -8.37 10.42
CA GLU A 31 6.00 -8.12 11.48
C GLU A 31 5.54 -7.04 12.47
N TYR A 32 4.67 -6.14 12.01
CA TYR A 32 4.13 -5.06 12.83
C TYR A 32 2.83 -4.53 12.21
N SER A 33 1.92 -4.04 13.06
CA SER A 33 0.70 -3.37 12.63
C SER A 33 0.29 -2.28 13.62
N TYR A 34 -0.16 -1.14 13.11
CA TYR A 34 -0.66 -0.01 13.90
C TYR A 34 -1.89 0.65 13.25
N PRO A 35 -3.04 0.75 13.95
CA PRO A 35 -3.39 0.02 15.16
C PRO A 35 -3.22 -1.50 14.99
N LEU A 36 -3.11 -2.24 16.10
CA LEU A 36 -2.93 -3.70 16.05
C LEU A 36 -4.04 -4.37 15.24
N LEU A 37 -3.64 -5.28 14.36
CA LEU A 37 -4.57 -6.19 13.70
C LEU A 37 -5.10 -7.21 14.70
N ASN A 38 -6.36 -7.61 14.51
CA ASN A 38 -6.93 -8.70 15.28
C ASN A 38 -6.27 -10.03 14.87
N GLU A 39 -5.99 -10.87 15.86
CA GLU A 39 -5.53 -12.24 15.66
C GLU A 39 -6.63 -13.23 16.08
N PRO A 40 -6.98 -14.23 15.26
CA PRO A 40 -6.46 -14.48 13.91
C PRO A 40 -6.93 -13.43 12.89
N ILE A 41 -6.12 -13.21 11.85
CA ILE A 41 -6.46 -12.33 10.73
C ILE A 41 -7.69 -12.89 10.01
N ASP A 42 -8.63 -12.02 9.67
CA ASP A 42 -9.81 -12.37 8.90
C ASP A 42 -9.44 -13.03 7.56
N GLU A 43 -10.12 -14.11 7.20
CA GLU A 43 -9.85 -14.89 5.98
C GLU A 43 -9.87 -14.01 4.71
N ARG A 44 -10.70 -12.95 4.71
CA ARG A 44 -10.79 -11.98 3.61
C ARG A 44 -9.47 -11.24 3.35
N TRP A 45 -8.57 -11.19 4.34
CA TRP A 45 -7.25 -10.55 4.28
C TRP A 45 -6.10 -11.58 4.26
N SER A 46 -6.40 -12.87 4.09
CA SER A 46 -5.41 -13.96 4.07
C SER A 46 -4.26 -13.73 3.08
N ASN A 47 -4.52 -13.10 1.92
CA ASN A 47 -3.51 -12.80 0.90
C ASN A 47 -2.89 -11.39 1.03
N LEU A 48 -3.06 -10.69 2.16
CA LEU A 48 -2.49 -9.35 2.36
C LEU A 48 -0.98 -9.34 2.09
N GLY A 49 -0.27 -10.37 2.55
CA GLY A 49 1.16 -10.51 2.33
C GLY A 49 1.55 -10.50 0.86
N GLY A 50 0.88 -11.31 0.03
CA GLY A 50 1.14 -11.39 -1.40
C GLY A 50 0.72 -10.13 -2.17
N LEU A 51 -0.26 -9.37 -1.68
CA LEU A 51 -0.66 -8.08 -2.26
C LEU A 51 0.37 -6.98 -1.99
N ALA A 52 1.00 -6.96 -0.81
CA ALA A 52 1.98 -5.95 -0.42
C ALA A 52 3.42 -6.30 -0.85
N LEU A 53 3.70 -7.58 -1.10
CA LEU A 53 4.97 -8.13 -1.58
C LEU A 53 4.72 -9.07 -2.78
N PRO A 54 4.17 -8.57 -3.89
CA PRO A 54 3.87 -9.41 -5.05
C PRO A 54 5.13 -10.00 -5.69
N ASP A 55 4.98 -11.16 -6.32
CA ASP A 55 6.09 -11.83 -7.00
C ASP A 55 6.74 -10.93 -8.07
N GLY A 56 8.07 -10.96 -8.12
CA GLY A 56 8.87 -10.15 -9.04
C GLY A 56 9.44 -8.85 -8.45
N VAL A 57 8.89 -8.32 -7.34
CA VAL A 57 9.46 -7.11 -6.71
C VAL A 57 10.90 -7.32 -6.22
N HIS A 58 11.26 -8.55 -5.86
CA HIS A 58 12.60 -8.95 -5.45
C HIS A 58 13.68 -8.78 -6.53
N GLN A 59 13.30 -8.48 -7.77
CA GLN A 59 14.25 -8.13 -8.84
C GLN A 59 14.67 -6.65 -8.81
N ARG A 60 14.15 -5.86 -7.86
CA ARG A 60 14.36 -4.41 -7.75
C ARG A 60 14.70 -4.03 -6.33
N GLU A 61 15.42 -2.93 -6.15
CA GLU A 61 15.72 -2.42 -4.80
C GLU A 61 14.48 -1.85 -4.11
N ASN A 62 13.56 -1.26 -4.88
CA ASN A 62 12.30 -0.72 -4.39
C ASN A 62 11.20 -0.82 -5.47
N ASP A 63 9.95 -0.82 -5.02
CA ASP A 63 8.76 -0.72 -5.88
C ASP A 63 7.59 -0.13 -5.07
N LEU A 64 6.57 0.37 -5.77
CA LEU A 64 5.35 0.90 -5.16
C LEU A 64 4.14 0.15 -5.69
N ILE A 65 3.29 -0.32 -4.79
CA ILE A 65 2.17 -1.20 -5.10
C ILE A 65 0.88 -0.56 -4.58
N TYR A 66 -0.16 -0.56 -5.41
CA TYR A 66 -1.53 -0.24 -5.02
C TYR A 66 -2.39 -1.48 -5.14
N PHE A 67 -3.21 -1.74 -4.13
CA PHE A 67 -4.12 -2.87 -4.09
C PHE A 67 -5.40 -2.51 -3.33
N HIS A 68 -6.36 -3.43 -3.34
CA HIS A 68 -7.64 -3.24 -2.67
C HIS A 68 -7.92 -4.41 -1.73
N LEU A 69 -8.62 -4.13 -0.63
CA LEU A 69 -9.10 -5.13 0.32
C LEU A 69 -10.58 -4.91 0.60
N PRO A 70 -11.34 -5.95 0.94
CA PRO A 70 -12.67 -5.78 1.50
C PRO A 70 -12.59 -5.17 2.91
N SER A 71 -13.56 -4.33 3.26
CA SER A 71 -13.72 -3.84 4.64
C SER A 71 -13.97 -4.99 5.61
N LEU A 72 -13.34 -4.93 6.78
CA LEU A 72 -13.52 -5.92 7.86
C LEU A 72 -14.72 -5.61 8.76
N ASN A 73 -15.23 -4.38 8.75
CA ASN A 73 -16.38 -3.99 9.56
C ASN A 73 -17.67 -4.65 9.05
N ASN A 74 -18.33 -5.44 9.91
CA ASN A 74 -19.60 -6.09 9.58
C ASN A 74 -20.80 -5.13 9.54
N GLN A 75 -20.66 -3.91 10.08
CA GLN A 75 -21.69 -2.85 10.02
C GLN A 75 -21.59 -2.00 8.75
N ASP A 76 -20.42 -1.98 8.12
CA ASP A 76 -20.28 -1.41 6.80
C ASP A 76 -20.72 -2.52 5.84
N ASP A 77 -21.74 -2.26 5.00
CA ASP A 77 -22.17 -3.19 3.95
C ASP A 77 -20.94 -3.87 3.31
N TYR A 78 -21.05 -5.16 2.98
CA TYR A 78 -20.01 -5.98 2.33
C TYR A 78 -19.42 -5.35 1.02
N SER A 79 -19.89 -4.17 0.62
CA SER A 79 -19.53 -3.37 -0.54
C SER A 79 -18.41 -2.33 -0.30
N LYS A 80 -17.93 -2.08 0.94
CA LYS A 80 -16.89 -1.05 1.13
C LYS A 80 -15.49 -1.58 0.82
N THR A 81 -14.91 -1.05 -0.25
CA THR A 81 -13.51 -1.29 -0.65
C THR A 81 -12.57 -0.41 0.19
N LEU A 82 -11.49 -1.02 0.68
CA LEU A 82 -10.35 -0.36 1.29
C LEU A 82 -9.19 -0.28 0.30
N PHE A 83 -8.38 0.74 0.45
CA PHE A 83 -7.34 1.12 -0.50
C PHE A 83 -5.96 0.90 0.12
N GLY A 84 -5.24 -0.10 -0.36
CA GLY A 84 -3.89 -0.45 0.07
C GLY A 84 -2.83 0.27 -0.77
N ILE A 85 -1.84 0.87 -0.11
CA ILE A 85 -0.60 1.35 -0.73
C ILE A 85 0.59 0.75 0.02
N ALA A 86 1.46 0.09 -0.71
CA ALA A 86 2.64 -0.58 -0.18
C ALA A 86 3.90 -0.06 -0.84
N SER A 87 4.89 0.29 -0.03
CA SER A 87 6.23 0.68 -0.46
C SER A 87 7.19 -0.44 -0.10
N TYR A 88 7.63 -1.15 -1.13
CA TYR A 88 8.58 -2.25 -1.02
C TYR A 88 10.01 -1.72 -1.05
N ARG A 89 10.88 -2.31 -0.22
CA ARG A 89 12.33 -2.14 -0.34
C ARG A 89 13.07 -3.42 0.06
N GLN A 90 14.26 -3.60 -0.52
CA GLN A 90 15.22 -4.60 -0.08
C GLN A 90 16.63 -4.05 0.09
N ILE A 91 17.38 -4.65 1.00
CA ILE A 91 18.80 -4.38 1.23
C ILE A 91 19.57 -5.67 1.46
N ASP A 92 20.89 -5.65 1.27
CA ASP A 92 21.75 -6.77 1.65
C ASP A 92 21.71 -6.97 3.17
N ALA A 93 21.46 -8.20 3.60
CA ALA A 93 21.43 -8.61 5.00
C ALA A 93 22.72 -8.26 5.75
N ASN A 94 23.87 -8.22 5.06
CA ASN A 94 25.17 -7.84 5.63
C ASN A 94 25.25 -6.38 6.07
N THR A 95 24.37 -5.52 5.59
CA THR A 95 24.40 -4.09 5.91
C THR A 95 23.69 -3.73 7.22
N VAL A 96 23.04 -4.71 7.87
CA VAL A 96 22.16 -4.52 9.04
C VAL A 96 22.87 -4.79 10.35
N THR A 97 22.62 -3.94 11.34
CA THR A 97 23.31 -3.90 12.64
C THR A 97 22.91 -5.06 13.56
N ASN A 98 21.62 -5.44 13.56
CA ASN A 98 21.07 -6.52 14.38
C ASN A 98 20.52 -7.63 13.48
N LYS A 99 21.39 -8.57 13.09
CA LYS A 99 20.94 -9.77 12.36
C LYS A 99 20.18 -10.68 13.32
N GLU A 100 18.88 -10.84 13.09
CA GLU A 100 18.13 -11.95 13.69
C GLU A 100 18.68 -13.28 13.15
N ALA A 101 18.73 -14.31 14.01
CA ALA A 101 19.37 -15.59 13.71
C ALA A 101 18.75 -16.35 12.50
N ASP A 102 17.53 -15.98 12.10
CA ASP A 102 16.75 -16.64 11.04
C ASP A 102 16.92 -16.01 9.63
N ILE A 103 17.80 -15.02 9.46
CA ILE A 103 18.07 -14.42 8.15
C ILE A 103 19.00 -15.34 7.34
N THR A 104 18.41 -16.29 6.60
CA THR A 104 19.17 -17.26 5.77
C THR A 104 19.46 -16.77 4.35
N ARG A 105 18.87 -15.66 3.91
CA ARG A 105 19.11 -15.04 2.59
C ARG A 105 20.05 -13.85 2.72
N ASN A 106 20.78 -13.58 1.63
CA ASN A 106 21.62 -12.38 1.51
C ASN A 106 20.82 -11.07 1.40
N SER A 107 19.48 -11.12 1.36
CA SER A 107 18.63 -9.92 1.23
C SER A 107 17.51 -9.91 2.26
N ILE A 108 17.31 -8.76 2.91
CA ILE A 108 16.13 -8.48 3.73
C ILE A 108 15.12 -7.75 2.87
N GLN A 109 13.89 -8.27 2.83
CA GLN A 109 12.80 -7.78 1.99
C GLN A 109 11.62 -7.40 2.88
N LYS A 110 11.22 -6.12 2.85
CA LYS A 110 10.08 -5.63 3.63
C LYS A 110 9.24 -4.66 2.82
N SER A 111 7.97 -4.58 3.15
CA SER A 111 7.01 -3.64 2.59
C SER A 111 6.30 -2.91 3.71
N VAL A 112 6.32 -1.58 3.66
CA VAL A 112 5.53 -0.72 4.55
C VAL A 112 4.23 -0.41 3.83
N CYS A 113 3.11 -0.84 4.42
CA CYS A 113 1.80 -0.79 3.82
C CYS A 113 0.85 0.09 4.62
N LEU A 114 0.07 0.94 3.96
CA LEU A 114 -1.09 1.62 4.52
C LEU A 114 -2.37 1.05 3.94
N ILE A 115 -3.35 0.80 4.80
CA ILE A 115 -4.74 0.50 4.44
C ILE A 115 -5.58 1.74 4.73
N LEU A 116 -6.24 2.26 3.70
CA LEU A 116 -6.92 3.55 3.70
C LEU A 116 -8.41 3.40 3.40
N ARG A 117 -9.20 4.35 3.90
CA ARG A 117 -10.63 4.45 3.56
C ARG A 117 -10.90 5.16 2.22
N ARG A 118 -9.91 5.86 1.66
CA ARG A 118 -10.02 6.65 0.43
C ARG A 118 -8.79 6.45 -0.48
N PRO A 119 -8.94 6.51 -1.82
CA PRO A 119 -7.86 6.28 -2.79
C PRO A 119 -6.96 7.51 -2.98
N VAL A 120 -6.26 7.95 -1.93
CA VAL A 120 -5.37 9.13 -1.95
C VAL A 120 -3.92 8.77 -2.27
N TYR A 121 -3.73 7.84 -3.23
CA TYR A 121 -2.43 7.25 -3.57
C TYR A 121 -1.38 8.27 -4.02
N GLY A 122 -1.75 9.19 -4.91
CA GLY A 122 -0.83 10.18 -5.46
C GLY A 122 -0.17 11.07 -4.41
N ASN A 123 -0.90 11.43 -3.35
CA ASN A 123 -0.38 12.23 -2.25
C ASN A 123 0.58 11.44 -1.34
N LEU A 124 0.34 10.14 -1.18
CA LEU A 124 1.01 9.31 -0.17
C LEU A 124 2.20 8.52 -0.73
N SER A 125 2.28 8.35 -2.05
CA SER A 125 3.32 7.55 -2.70
C SER A 125 4.73 7.99 -2.32
N GLU A 126 5.03 9.29 -2.43
CA GLU A 126 6.34 9.85 -2.11
C GLU A 126 6.61 9.84 -0.60
N GLU A 127 5.63 10.23 0.21
CA GLU A 127 5.78 10.23 1.68
C GLU A 127 6.04 8.82 2.23
N LEU A 128 5.31 7.81 1.73
CA LEU A 128 5.50 6.42 2.15
C LEU A 128 6.84 5.85 1.68
N LYS A 129 7.29 6.22 0.48
CA LYS A 129 8.63 5.85 -0.02
C LYS A 129 9.73 6.42 0.86
N LEU A 130 9.65 7.70 1.23
CA LEU A 130 10.60 8.34 2.13
C LEU A 130 10.59 7.71 3.52
N LEU A 131 9.40 7.40 4.05
CA LEU A 131 9.26 6.69 5.32
C LEU A 131 9.92 5.31 5.27
N THR A 132 9.69 4.56 4.20
CA THR A 132 10.30 3.23 4.00
C THR A 132 11.81 3.34 3.84
N GLU A 133 12.30 4.32 3.09
CA GLU A 133 13.73 4.55 2.95
C GLU A 133 14.40 4.86 4.29
N LYS A 134 13.81 5.76 5.08
CA LYS A 134 14.29 6.09 6.42
C LYS A 134 14.32 4.84 7.32
N TYR A 135 13.26 4.02 7.29
CA TYR A 135 13.19 2.77 8.04
C TYR A 135 14.35 1.80 7.71
N PHE A 136 14.76 1.73 6.44
CA PHE A 136 15.89 0.90 6.03
C PHE A 136 17.25 1.55 6.32
N GLN A 137 17.35 2.88 6.32
CA GLN A 137 18.58 3.62 6.65
C GLN A 137 18.95 3.51 8.13
N GLU A 138 17.96 3.47 9.03
CA GLU A 138 18.18 3.31 10.46
C GLU A 138 18.83 1.95 10.81
N LYS A 139 18.68 0.95 9.93
CA LYS A 139 19.24 -0.42 10.10
C LYS A 139 18.84 -1.11 11.40
N ASN A 140 17.91 -0.53 12.14
CA ASN A 140 17.30 -1.06 13.35
C ASN A 140 15.80 -1.21 13.10
N PHE A 141 15.40 -2.43 12.75
CA PHE A 141 14.01 -2.70 12.38
C PHE A 141 13.04 -2.75 13.57
N ASN A 142 13.52 -2.55 14.80
CA ASN A 142 12.71 -2.57 16.01
C ASN A 142 12.14 -1.20 16.39
N ASP A 143 12.67 -0.09 15.84
CA ASP A 143 12.07 1.22 16.08
C ASP A 143 10.79 1.36 15.26
N ARG A 144 9.66 1.52 15.96
CA ARG A 144 8.33 1.62 15.35
C ARG A 144 7.68 2.98 15.54
N ASN A 145 8.28 3.88 16.34
CA ASN A 145 7.67 5.16 16.71
C ASN A 145 7.37 6.03 15.50
N MET A 146 8.27 6.02 14.51
CA MET A 146 8.10 6.78 13.26
C MET A 146 6.83 6.41 12.48
N PHE A 147 6.32 5.19 12.62
CA PHE A 147 5.12 4.73 11.93
C PHE A 147 3.85 5.25 12.61
N GLU A 148 3.82 5.25 13.94
CA GLU A 148 2.70 5.78 14.72
C GLU A 148 2.56 7.28 14.51
N GLU A 149 3.68 8.02 14.59
CA GLU A 149 3.73 9.46 14.30
C GLU A 149 3.24 9.78 12.88
N PHE A 150 3.60 8.94 11.91
CA PHE A 150 3.16 9.10 10.53
C PHE A 150 1.66 8.88 10.37
N VAL A 151 1.11 7.84 11.01
CA VAL A 151 -0.35 7.59 11.02
C VAL A 151 -1.10 8.73 11.69
N ASP A 152 -0.61 9.23 12.82
CA ASP A 152 -1.18 10.38 13.52
C ASP A 152 -1.17 11.64 12.67
N LYS A 153 -0.04 11.93 11.98
CA LYS A 153 0.07 13.03 11.03
C LYS A 153 -1.00 12.93 9.94
N LEU A 154 -1.16 11.75 9.34
CA LEU A 154 -2.12 11.51 8.26
C LEU A 154 -3.57 11.59 8.74
N ASN A 155 -3.87 11.16 9.96
CA ASN A 155 -5.22 11.24 10.50
C ASN A 155 -5.58 12.66 10.97
N LYS A 156 -4.61 13.45 11.48
CA LYS A 156 -4.81 14.86 11.83
C LYS A 156 -5.03 15.74 10.60
N ASN A 157 -4.28 15.50 9.53
CA ASN A 157 -4.34 16.27 8.28
C ASN A 157 -4.51 15.33 7.08
N PRO A 158 -5.70 14.74 6.88
CA PRO A 158 -5.88 13.74 5.86
C PRO A 158 -5.77 14.36 4.46
N PRO A 159 -4.90 13.82 3.58
CA PRO A 159 -4.83 14.30 2.21
C PRO A 159 -6.17 14.16 1.50
N GLN A 160 -6.38 15.07 0.56
CA GLN A 160 -7.51 15.06 -0.34
C GLN A 160 -7.07 14.53 -1.70
N PHE A 161 -7.98 13.85 -2.38
CA PHE A 161 -7.76 13.42 -3.75
C PHE A 161 -7.47 14.64 -4.63
N ASN A 162 -6.41 14.55 -5.43
CA ASN A 162 -6.02 15.63 -6.32
C ASN A 162 -5.58 15.07 -7.67
N LEU A 163 -6.23 15.53 -8.74
CA LEU A 163 -5.94 15.11 -10.11
C LEU A 163 -4.51 15.46 -10.56
N LYS A 164 -3.83 16.40 -9.90
CA LYS A 164 -2.46 16.80 -10.25
C LYS A 164 -1.45 15.65 -10.20
N TYR A 165 -1.74 14.61 -9.43
CA TYR A 165 -0.87 13.43 -9.30
C TYR A 165 -1.08 12.41 -10.42
N TYR A 166 -2.07 12.63 -11.30
CA TYR A 166 -2.42 11.71 -12.38
C TYR A 166 -2.28 12.40 -13.74
N SER A 167 -1.35 11.92 -14.56
CA SER A 167 -0.96 12.57 -15.82
C SER A 167 -1.61 11.88 -17.03
N ALA A 168 -2.65 12.51 -17.58
CA ALA A 168 -3.21 12.12 -18.87
C ALA A 168 -2.16 12.21 -20.00
N ARG A 169 -1.22 13.16 -19.89
CA ARG A 169 -0.12 13.33 -20.84
C ARG A 169 0.75 12.08 -20.91
N ASP A 170 1.06 11.47 -19.77
CA ASP A 170 1.93 10.29 -19.72
C ASP A 170 1.28 9.10 -20.43
N LEU A 171 -0.04 8.96 -20.30
CA LEU A 171 -0.80 7.95 -21.05
C LEU A 171 -0.73 8.19 -22.55
N VAL A 172 -0.95 9.43 -23.01
CA VAL A 172 -0.90 9.78 -24.44
C VAL A 172 0.49 9.58 -25.02
N ILE A 173 1.55 9.94 -24.29
CA ILE A 173 2.93 9.73 -24.73
C ILE A 173 3.22 8.22 -24.84
N ARG A 174 2.84 7.44 -23.82
CA ARG A 174 3.13 5.99 -23.74
C ARG A 174 2.31 5.17 -24.73
N TYR A 175 1.00 5.42 -24.84
CA TYR A 175 0.06 4.58 -25.59
C TYR A 175 -0.46 5.22 -26.88
N ARG A 176 -0.26 6.52 -27.09
CA ARG A 176 -0.72 7.27 -28.27
C ARG A 176 -2.21 7.05 -28.52
N ARG A 177 -2.58 6.63 -29.74
CA ARG A 177 -3.97 6.31 -30.11
C ARG A 177 -4.57 5.18 -29.27
N LYS A 178 -3.75 4.27 -28.72
CA LYS A 178 -4.23 3.18 -27.85
C LYS A 178 -4.78 3.70 -26.51
N THR A 179 -4.46 4.93 -26.09
CA THR A 179 -5.07 5.55 -24.90
C THR A 179 -6.60 5.60 -25.02
N LEU A 180 -7.12 5.98 -26.19
CA LEU A 180 -8.56 6.02 -26.44
C LEU A 180 -9.19 4.62 -26.45
N ILE A 181 -8.45 3.61 -26.92
CA ILE A 181 -8.91 2.22 -26.88
C ILE A 181 -9.01 1.76 -25.41
N LEU A 182 -7.97 1.99 -24.61
CA LEU A 182 -7.97 1.63 -23.19
C LEU A 182 -9.08 2.35 -22.43
N PHE A 183 -9.25 3.66 -22.65
CA PHE A 183 -10.33 4.43 -22.05
C PHE A 183 -11.72 3.92 -22.47
N LYS A 184 -11.91 3.61 -23.76
CA LYS A 184 -13.15 3.00 -24.26
C LYS A 184 -13.43 1.65 -23.62
N LEU A 185 -12.42 0.80 -23.42
CA LEU A 185 -12.59 -0.50 -22.75
C LEU A 185 -13.09 -0.32 -21.31
N ILE A 186 -12.58 0.67 -20.59
CA ILE A 186 -13.02 1.01 -19.23
C ILE A 186 -14.48 1.51 -19.23
N LEU A 187 -14.83 2.45 -20.12
CA LEU A 187 -16.21 2.95 -20.26
C LEU A 187 -17.22 1.86 -20.61
N LEU A 188 -16.79 0.86 -21.40
CA LEU A 188 -17.59 -0.30 -21.76
C LEU A 188 -17.56 -1.42 -20.71
N GLN A 189 -16.94 -1.18 -19.54
CA GLN A 189 -16.78 -2.13 -18.45
C GLN A 189 -16.25 -3.49 -18.92
N LYS A 190 -15.30 -3.48 -19.87
CA LYS A 190 -14.70 -4.71 -20.39
C LYS A 190 -13.71 -5.28 -19.37
N LYS A 191 -13.56 -6.61 -19.39
CA LYS A 191 -12.51 -7.30 -18.65
C LYS A 191 -11.17 -7.01 -19.34
N VAL A 192 -10.29 -6.28 -18.68
CA VAL A 192 -8.98 -5.88 -19.22
C VAL A 192 -7.88 -6.39 -18.28
N LEU A 193 -6.91 -7.11 -18.85
CA LEU A 193 -5.70 -7.53 -18.14
C LEU A 193 -4.55 -6.59 -18.49
N PHE A 194 -3.93 -5.98 -17.49
CA PHE A 194 -2.73 -5.15 -17.64
C PHE A 194 -1.50 -5.95 -17.18
N MET A 195 -0.48 -6.03 -18.03
CA MET A 195 0.80 -6.68 -17.72
C MET A 195 1.93 -5.70 -17.95
N LEU A 196 2.52 -5.17 -16.87
CA LEU A 196 3.61 -4.20 -16.90
C LEU A 196 4.56 -4.47 -15.73
N SER A 197 5.85 -4.18 -15.93
CA SER A 197 6.89 -4.18 -14.90
C SER A 197 7.69 -2.87 -15.05
N PRO A 198 7.96 -2.09 -13.98
CA PRO A 198 7.64 -2.35 -12.57
C PRO A 198 6.15 -2.37 -12.27
N ILE A 199 5.81 -2.86 -11.08
CA ILE A 199 4.44 -2.79 -10.56
C ILE A 199 4.04 -1.34 -10.35
N GLN A 200 4.96 -0.46 -9.94
CA GLN A 200 4.70 0.98 -9.89
C GLN A 200 4.17 1.52 -11.23
N SER A 201 4.81 1.17 -12.35
CA SER A 201 4.36 1.60 -13.68
C SER A 201 2.99 1.03 -14.06
N LEU A 202 2.67 -0.17 -13.59
CA LEU A 202 1.36 -0.80 -13.75
C LEU A 202 0.29 0.01 -13.02
N VAL A 203 0.47 0.23 -11.72
CA VAL A 203 -0.54 0.87 -10.88
C VAL A 203 -0.71 2.35 -11.21
N GLU A 204 0.36 3.06 -11.57
CA GLU A 204 0.29 4.43 -12.09
C GLU A 204 -0.48 4.51 -13.40
N THR A 205 -0.27 3.55 -14.32
CA THR A 205 -1.02 3.50 -15.58
C THR A 205 -2.51 3.31 -15.33
N ILE A 206 -2.87 2.38 -14.43
CA ILE A 206 -4.27 2.11 -14.08
C ILE A 206 -4.90 3.35 -13.44
N MET A 207 -4.21 3.97 -12.47
CA MET A 207 -4.74 5.17 -11.80
C MET A 207 -4.89 6.35 -12.75
N ASN A 208 -3.93 6.58 -13.65
CA ASN A 208 -4.03 7.62 -14.68
C ASN A 208 -5.19 7.37 -15.64
N LEU A 209 -5.52 6.10 -15.96
CA LEU A 209 -6.63 5.77 -16.84
C LEU A 209 -7.97 5.99 -16.14
N VAL A 210 -8.08 5.55 -14.88
CA VAL A 210 -9.28 5.72 -14.07
C VAL A 210 -9.54 7.19 -13.76
N SER A 211 -8.50 8.01 -13.60
CA SER A 211 -8.65 9.46 -13.37
C SER A 211 -9.19 10.23 -14.57
N LEU A 212 -9.33 9.60 -15.75
CA LEU A 212 -10.00 10.20 -16.92
C LEU A 212 -11.52 10.06 -16.85
N ILE A 213 -12.05 9.26 -15.94
CA ILE A 213 -13.49 9.11 -15.74
C ILE A 213 -14.00 10.36 -15.01
N PRO A 214 -15.05 11.04 -15.54
CA PRO A 214 -15.63 12.24 -14.94
C PRO A 214 -16.22 12.03 -13.55
#